data_AF-A0A2W1UGB6-F1
#
_entry.id   AF-A0A2W1UGB6-F1
#
_cell.length_a   1.000
_cell.length_b   1.000
_cell.length_c   1.000
_cell.angle_alpha   90.00
_cell.angle_beta   90.00
_cell.angle_gamma   90.00
#
_symmetry.space_group_name_H-M   'P 1'
#
loop_
_entity.id
_entity.type
_entity.pdbx_description
1 polymer ?
#
loop_
_entity_poly.entity_id
_entity_poly.type
_entity_poly.pdbx_seq_one_letter_code
_entity_poly.pdbx_strand_id
1 'polypeptide(L)'
;MTVRLARINYERHLRAWRLRLDPDATGDGDNAGDLIGFSGNIRDPDDELRVTMHLTGWGVRPEPDGWRDEDGTRVVPVSIG
;
A
#
# COMPACT_ATOMS: atom_id res chain seq x y z
N MET A 1 -14.50 -12.62 4.22
CA MET A 1 -13.27 -11.98 4.74
C MET A 1 -13.19 -10.60 4.14
N THR A 2 -13.05 -9.58 4.98
CA THR A 2 -12.87 -8.20 4.52
C THR A 2 -11.45 -8.05 3.95
N VAL A 3 -11.31 -7.33 2.85
CA VAL A 3 -10.02 -7.02 2.23
C VAL A 3 -9.97 -5.52 1.99
N ARG A 4 -8.85 -4.92 2.35
CA ARG A 4 -8.56 -3.50 2.18
C ARG A 4 -7.53 -3.35 1.06
N LEU A 5 -7.74 -2.38 0.16
CA LEU A 5 -6.84 -2.17 -0.97
C LEU A 5 -5.82 -1.08 -0.66
N ALA A 6 -4.56 -1.35 -1.00
CA ALA A 6 -3.50 -0.36 -1.03
C ALA A 6 -3.18 -0.05 -2.50
N ARG A 7 -3.75 1.02 -3.04
CA ARG A 7 -3.66 1.38 -4.46
C ARG A 7 -2.36 2.08 -4.76
N ILE A 8 -1.64 1.59 -5.76
CA ILE A 8 -0.42 2.20 -6.28
C ILE A 8 -0.75 2.79 -7.65
N ASN A 9 -0.71 4.11 -7.77
CA ASN A 9 -1.06 4.80 -9.00
C ASN A 9 0.08 5.72 -9.44
N TYR A 10 0.33 5.82 -10.74
CA TYR A 10 1.24 6.82 -11.27
C TYR A 10 0.54 8.17 -11.44
N GLU A 11 0.92 9.16 -10.64
CA GLU A 11 0.39 10.51 -10.74
C GLU A 11 1.18 11.35 -11.73
N ARG A 12 0.69 11.42 -12.98
CA ARG A 12 1.37 12.13 -14.08
C ARG A 12 1.72 13.58 -13.78
N HIS A 13 0.89 14.28 -13.00
CA HIS A 13 1.11 15.68 -12.65
C HIS A 13 2.26 15.87 -11.64
N LEU A 14 2.52 14.88 -10.78
CA LEU A 14 3.65 14.85 -9.84
C LEU A 14 4.85 14.09 -10.39
N ARG A 15 4.67 13.35 -11.50
CA ARG A 15 5.63 12.42 -12.07
C ARG A 15 6.13 11.39 -11.05
N ALA A 16 5.26 10.97 -10.14
CA ALA A 16 5.58 10.09 -9.03
C ALA A 16 4.55 8.97 -8.90
N TRP A 17 4.99 7.81 -8.40
CA TRP A 17 4.09 6.76 -7.94
C TRP A 17 3.59 7.10 -6.56
N ARG A 18 2.28 7.03 -6.33
CA ARG A 18 1.66 7.24 -5.02
C ARG A 18 0.97 5.97 -4.56
N LEU A 19 1.25 5.58 -3.33
CA LEU A 19 0.52 4.55 -2.60
C LEU A 19 -0.58 5.21 -1.78
N ARG A 20 -1.81 4.68 -1.86
CA ARG A 20 -2.94 5.09 -1.03
C ARG A 20 -3.58 3.86 -0.40
N LEU A 21 -3.79 3.90 0.91
CA LEU A 21 -4.53 2.89 1.64
C LEU A 21 -5.97 3.39 1.82
N ASP A 22 -6.94 2.73 1.19
CA ASP A 22 -8.37 3.09 1.32
C ASP A 22 -8.78 3.01 2.79
N PRO A 23 -9.72 3.84 3.30
CA PRO A 23 -10.19 3.74 4.69
C PRO A 23 -10.82 2.36 4.98
N ASP A 24 -10.81 1.93 6.23
CA ASP A 24 -11.51 0.71 6.66
C ASP A 24 -13.04 0.93 6.74
N ALA A 25 -13.75 -0.08 7.25
CA ALA A 25 -15.21 -0.05 7.39
C ALA A 25 -15.70 1.00 8.41
N THR A 26 -14.84 1.49 9.32
CA THR A 26 -15.19 2.58 10.24
C THR A 26 -14.94 3.96 9.63
N GLY A 27 -14.27 4.01 8.47
CA GLY A 27 -13.91 5.23 7.77
C GLY A 27 -12.54 5.77 8.16
N ASP A 28 -11.76 5.00 8.94
CA ASP A 28 -10.48 5.42 9.48
C ASP A 28 -9.31 4.97 8.61
N GLY A 29 -8.20 5.73 8.68
CA GLY A 29 -6.94 5.34 8.07
C GLY A 29 -6.79 5.57 6.56
N ASP A 30 -7.47 6.58 5.97
CA ASP A 30 -7.10 7.06 4.63
C ASP A 30 -5.69 7.66 4.68
N ASN A 31 -4.72 6.89 4.19
CA ASN A 31 -3.31 7.24 4.21
C ASN A 31 -2.78 7.29 2.78
N ALA A 32 -1.91 8.24 2.49
CA ALA A 32 -1.25 8.35 1.19
C ALA A 32 0.23 8.73 1.34
N GLY A 33 1.07 8.21 0.46
CA GLY A 33 2.52 8.47 0.45
C GLY A 33 3.16 8.21 -0.90
N ASP A 34 4.19 8.99 -1.21
CA ASP A 34 4.91 8.90 -2.49
C ASP A 34 5.96 7.79 -2.44
N LEU A 35 5.91 6.87 -3.41
CA LEU A 35 6.86 5.77 -3.54
C LEU A 35 8.08 6.21 -4.35
N ILE A 36 9.01 6.88 -3.68
CA ILE A 36 10.24 7.37 -4.33
C ILE A 36 11.09 6.19 -4.84
N GLY A 37 11.42 6.23 -6.14
CA GLY A 37 12.24 5.23 -6.80
C GLY A 37 11.48 3.97 -7.28
N PHE A 38 10.17 3.88 -7.04
CA PHE A 38 9.35 2.73 -7.42
C PHE A 38 9.39 2.46 -8.93
N SER A 39 9.68 1.21 -9.29
CA SER A 39 9.85 0.80 -10.69
C SER A 39 8.54 0.48 -11.39
N GLY A 40 7.48 0.23 -10.62
CA GLY A 40 6.16 -0.15 -11.13
C GLY A 40 5.80 -1.62 -10.87
N ASN A 41 6.69 -2.41 -10.28
CA ASN A 41 6.53 -3.85 -10.14
C ASN A 41 6.57 -4.28 -8.67
N ILE A 42 5.40 -4.47 -8.06
CA ILE A 42 5.30 -4.89 -6.65
C ILE A 42 5.89 -6.27 -6.34
N ARG A 43 6.18 -7.09 -7.37
CA ARG A 43 6.87 -8.38 -7.19
C ARG A 43 8.39 -8.25 -7.20
N ASP A 44 8.91 -7.07 -7.53
CA ASP A 44 10.31 -6.76 -7.37
C ASP A 44 10.59 -6.51 -5.87
N PRO A 45 11.63 -7.15 -5.28
CA PRO A 45 11.90 -7.04 -3.85
C PRO A 45 12.14 -5.61 -3.35
N ASP A 46 12.74 -4.74 -4.16
CA ASP A 46 13.01 -3.35 -3.75
C ASP A 46 11.70 -2.53 -3.72
N ASP A 47 10.82 -2.77 -4.70
CA ASP A 47 9.49 -2.17 -4.75
C ASP A 47 8.56 -2.70 -3.66
N GLU A 48 8.61 -4.00 -3.37
CA GLU A 48 7.88 -4.63 -2.27
C GLU A 48 8.32 -4.06 -0.91
N LEU A 49 9.62 -3.89 -0.69
CA LEU A 49 10.16 -3.29 0.51
C LEU A 49 9.65 -1.86 0.70
N ARG A 50 9.67 -1.03 -0.36
CA ARG A 50 9.18 0.35 -0.31
C ARG A 50 7.70 0.42 0.08
N VAL A 51 6.86 -0.42 -0.53
CA VAL A 51 5.44 -0.49 -0.17
C VAL A 51 5.27 -0.95 1.27
N THR A 52 6.03 -1.97 1.70
CA THR A 52 6.01 -2.46 3.08
C THR A 52 6.38 -1.37 4.09
N MET A 53 7.38 -0.54 3.79
CA MET A 53 7.77 0.56 4.69
C MET A 53 6.66 1.59 4.86
N HIS A 54 5.97 1.97 3.79
CA HIS A 54 4.82 2.87 3.89
C HIS A 54 3.67 2.25 4.67
N LEU A 55 3.30 1.01 4.34
CA LEU A 55 2.25 0.27 5.01
C LEU A 55 2.52 0.13 6.52
N THR A 56 3.77 -0.19 6.89
CA THR A 56 4.20 -0.28 8.30
C THR A 56 4.06 1.06 9.01
N GLY A 57 4.40 2.16 8.34
CA GLY A 57 4.17 3.52 8.86
C GLY A 57 2.70 3.86 9.11
N TRP A 58 1.77 3.11 8.52
CA TRP A 58 0.32 3.26 8.68
C TRP A 58 -0.32 2.18 9.56
N GLY A 59 0.47 1.45 10.33
CA GLY A 59 -0.02 0.39 11.24
C GLY A 59 -0.29 -0.95 10.55
N VAL A 60 -0.02 -1.08 9.25
CA VAL A 60 -0.16 -2.34 8.51
C VAL A 60 1.12 -3.17 8.66
N ARG A 61 0.99 -4.39 9.18
CA ARG A 61 2.10 -5.29 9.46
C ARG A 61 2.30 -6.30 8.34
N PRO A 62 3.54 -6.59 7.93
CA PRO A 62 3.82 -7.73 7.06
C PRO A 62 3.61 -9.05 7.83
N GLU A 63 3.07 -10.04 7.13
CA GLU A 63 2.77 -11.39 7.60
C GLU A 63 3.29 -12.40 6.56
N PRO A 64 3.47 -13.69 6.91
CA PRO A 64 3.97 -14.70 5.98
C PRO A 64 3.15 -14.84 4.68
N ASP A 65 1.87 -14.43 4.68
CA ASP A 65 0.95 -14.50 3.53
C ASP A 65 0.54 -13.13 2.95
N GLY A 66 1.24 -12.05 3.34
CA GLY A 66 1.03 -10.70 2.81
C GLY A 66 1.08 -9.61 3.87
N TRP A 67 0.04 -8.77 3.94
CA TRP A 67 -0.04 -7.67 4.91
C TRP A 67 -1.40 -7.65 5.61
N ARG A 68 -1.42 -7.21 6.87
CA ARG A 68 -2.64 -7.04 7.68
C ARG A 68 -2.63 -5.74 8.46
N ASP A 69 -3.77 -5.09 8.59
CA ASP A 69 -3.93 -3.94 9.50
C ASP A 69 -4.13 -4.39 10.96
N GLU A 70 -4.32 -3.42 11.86
CA GLU A 70 -4.45 -3.65 13.30
C GLU A 70 -5.69 -4.48 13.66
N ASP A 71 -6.73 -4.44 12.83
CA ASP A 71 -7.96 -5.23 12.98
C ASP A 71 -7.83 -6.65 12.41
N GLY A 72 -6.67 -6.98 11.82
CA GLY A 72 -6.40 -8.26 11.17
C GLY A 72 -7.00 -8.38 9.76
N THR A 73 -7.49 -7.27 9.20
CA THR A 73 -8.00 -7.20 7.83
C THR A 73 -6.85 -7.33 6.84
N ARG A 74 -7.03 -8.16 5.81
CA ARG A 74 -5.99 -8.35 4.80
C ARG A 74 -5.83 -7.09 3.97
N VAL A 75 -4.61 -6.60 3.84
CA VAL A 75 -4.25 -5.48 2.97
C VAL A 75 -3.60 -6.04 1.70
N VAL A 76 -4.12 -5.63 0.54
CA VAL A 76 -3.64 -6.08 -0.77
C VAL A 76 -3.16 -4.87 -1.58
N PRO A 77 -1.86 -4.77 -1.86
CA PRO A 77 -1.34 -3.77 -2.78
C PRO A 77 -1.78 -4.07 -4.22
N VAL A 78 -2.30 -3.07 -4.91
CA VAL A 78 -2.72 -3.18 -6.31
C VAL A 78 -2.13 -2.03 -7.11
N SER A 79 -1.31 -2.36 -8.11
CA SER A 79 -0.79 -1.37 -9.06
C SER A 79 -1.79 -1.16 -10.19
N ILE A 80 -2.21 0.09 -10.39
CA ILE A 80 -3.08 0.52 -11.46
C ILE A 80 -2.25 1.47 -12.32
N GLY A 81 -1.91 1.01 -13.54
CA GLY A 81 -1.05 1.72 -14.49
C GLY A 81 -1.71 2.92 -15.16
#